data_AF-A0A946XKE5-F1
#
_entry.id   AF-A0A946XKE5-F1
#
_cell.length_a   1.000
_cell.length_b   1.000
_cell.length_c   1.000
_cell.angle_alpha   90.00
_cell.angle_beta   90.00
_cell.angle_gamma   90.00
#
_symmetry.space_group_name_H-M   'P 1'
#
loop_
_entity.id
_entity.type
_entity.pdbx_description
1 polymer ?
#
loop_
_entity_poly.entity_id
_entity_poly.type
_entity_poly.pdbx_seq_one_letter_code
_entity_poly.pdbx_strand_id
1 'polypeptide(L)'
;MSDIEHIMETALRHQQAGELAEAAGIYRKVLEIEPAQADALHLLGMVAHAQQDNEQAIELINKAILLDPLVADFHINAASVYLALGKTAAAKSHAETALKINDQASEAHYNLGNALFAEGSATSAAKAFKRALELDPENQIHWANYLFALNFSAAASPEDIYGANKAWGEKLAKTVPMLPDFTNELTTERLLRLAYFLPELDSHVTSRFLHPILASHNKTIFEVSLYGSRADGAEPPANLIAAADHWIDVGDKSAAEIAALMRADQIDIFAHPCTF
;
A
#
# COMPACT_ATOMS: atom_id res chain seq x y z
N MET A 1 33.74 -9.45 -19.14
CA MET A 1 33.00 -8.52 -18.27
C MET A 1 33.91 -7.34 -18.00
N SER A 2 33.46 -6.12 -18.27
CA SER A 2 34.27 -4.91 -18.05
C SER A 2 34.39 -4.63 -16.54
N ASP A 3 35.40 -3.87 -16.13
CA ASP A 3 35.57 -3.44 -14.73
C ASP A 3 34.33 -2.66 -14.24
N ILE A 4 33.70 -1.89 -15.13
CA ILE A 4 32.50 -1.09 -14.84
C ILE A 4 31.26 -1.96 -14.60
N GLU A 5 31.06 -3.04 -15.36
CA GLU A 5 29.95 -3.97 -15.13
C GLU A 5 30.01 -4.54 -13.70
N HIS A 6 31.21 -4.94 -13.24
CA HIS A 6 31.38 -5.47 -11.88
C HIS A 6 31.16 -4.41 -10.80
N ILE A 7 31.58 -3.17 -11.05
CA ILE A 7 31.34 -2.04 -10.16
C ILE A 7 29.83 -1.74 -10.07
N MET A 8 29.11 -1.78 -11.19
CA MET A 8 27.66 -1.59 -11.26
C MET A 8 26.90 -2.70 -10.52
N GLU A 9 27.28 -3.97 -10.68
CA GLU A 9 26.72 -5.09 -9.92
C GLU A 9 26.93 -4.93 -8.40
N THR A 10 28.06 -4.36 -8.00
CA THR A 10 28.34 -4.07 -6.59
C THR A 10 27.44 -2.96 -6.06
N ALA A 11 27.25 -1.88 -6.82
CA ALA A 11 26.33 -0.80 -6.46
C ALA A 11 24.89 -1.31 -6.33
N LEU A 12 24.45 -2.18 -7.26
CA LEU A 12 23.13 -2.77 -7.22
C LEU A 12 22.91 -3.63 -5.98
N ARG A 13 23.93 -4.40 -5.54
CA ARG A 13 23.86 -5.17 -4.29
C ARG A 13 23.71 -4.28 -3.06
N HIS A 14 24.47 -3.19 -2.97
CA HIS A 14 24.30 -2.20 -1.89
C HIS A 14 22.88 -1.61 -1.89
N GLN A 15 22.37 -1.27 -3.06
CA GLN A 15 21.01 -0.73 -3.21
C GLN A 15 19.94 -1.75 -2.76
N GLN A 16 20.07 -3.02 -3.16
CA GLN A 16 19.18 -4.10 -2.73
C GLN A 16 19.25 -4.37 -1.23
N ALA A 17 20.41 -4.12 -0.60
CA ALA A 17 20.59 -4.20 0.84
C ALA A 17 20.07 -2.96 1.61
N GLY A 18 19.60 -1.92 0.92
CA GLY A 18 19.16 -0.66 1.53
C GLY A 18 20.32 0.30 1.89
N GLU A 19 21.55 -0.03 1.50
CA GLU A 19 22.76 0.76 1.69
C GLU A 19 22.85 1.84 0.59
N LEU A 20 21.88 2.75 0.63
CA LEU A 20 21.64 3.72 -0.45
C LEU A 20 22.81 4.71 -0.63
N ALA A 21 23.47 5.12 0.46
CA ALA A 21 24.59 6.06 0.39
C ALA A 21 25.82 5.44 -0.31
N GLU A 22 26.10 4.18 -0.01
CA GLU A 22 27.15 3.37 -0.60
C GLU A 22 26.88 3.16 -2.10
N ALA A 23 25.65 2.74 -2.45
CA ALA A 23 25.24 2.59 -3.84
C ALA A 23 25.39 3.91 -4.64
N ALA A 24 24.88 5.03 -4.11
CA ALA A 24 25.03 6.35 -4.73
C ALA A 24 26.50 6.77 -4.90
N GLY A 25 27.35 6.44 -3.93
CA GLY A 25 28.78 6.68 -4.01
C GLY A 25 29.45 5.91 -5.15
N ILE A 26 29.05 4.67 -5.37
CA ILE A 26 29.59 3.83 -6.44
C ILE A 26 29.09 4.31 -7.81
N TYR A 27 27.79 4.58 -7.97
CA TYR A 27 27.26 5.10 -9.24
C TYR A 27 27.92 6.44 -9.63
N ARG A 28 28.18 7.33 -8.67
CA ARG A 28 28.92 8.58 -8.96
C ARG A 28 30.34 8.33 -9.44
N LYS A 29 31.06 7.35 -8.89
CA LYS A 29 32.40 6.96 -9.39
C LYS A 29 32.35 6.41 -10.81
N VAL A 30 31.32 5.62 -11.13
CA VAL A 30 31.11 5.17 -12.52
C VAL A 30 30.91 6.38 -13.43
N LEU A 31 30.10 7.35 -13.02
CA LEU A 31 29.85 8.57 -13.79
C LEU A 31 31.05 9.54 -13.86
N GLU A 32 31.99 9.47 -12.92
CA GLU A 32 33.28 10.19 -13.03
C GLU A 32 34.17 9.60 -14.13
N ILE A 33 34.09 8.28 -14.35
CA ILE A 33 34.86 7.58 -15.39
C ILE A 33 34.14 7.66 -16.74
N GLU A 34 32.82 7.41 -16.74
CA GLU A 34 31.95 7.43 -17.92
C GLU A 34 30.71 8.32 -17.66
N PRO A 35 30.81 9.63 -17.91
CA PRO A 35 29.72 10.58 -17.63
C PRO A 35 28.44 10.33 -18.42
N ALA A 36 28.53 9.59 -19.53
CA ALA A 36 27.41 9.26 -20.42
C ALA A 36 26.91 7.81 -20.23
N GLN A 37 27.13 7.21 -19.06
CA GLN A 37 26.65 5.86 -18.77
C GLN A 37 25.19 5.89 -18.30
N ALA A 38 24.28 5.55 -19.21
CA ALA A 38 22.83 5.70 -19.02
C ALA A 38 22.30 4.90 -17.81
N ASP A 39 22.74 3.65 -17.64
CA ASP A 39 22.31 2.81 -16.51
C ASP A 39 22.75 3.39 -15.15
N ALA A 40 23.96 3.94 -15.07
CA ALA A 40 24.45 4.56 -13.84
C ALA A 40 23.69 5.85 -13.51
N LEU A 41 23.31 6.65 -14.52
CA LEU A 41 22.43 7.81 -14.33
C LEU A 41 21.04 7.39 -13.83
N HIS A 42 20.43 6.40 -14.48
CA HIS A 42 19.10 5.89 -14.10
C HIS A 42 19.10 5.33 -12.68
N LEU A 43 20.05 4.45 -12.35
CA LEU A 43 20.13 3.81 -11.05
C LEU A 43 20.47 4.80 -9.93
N LEU A 44 21.34 5.78 -10.19
CA LEU A 44 21.55 6.89 -9.24
C LEU A 44 20.27 7.70 -9.03
N GLY A 45 19.49 7.93 -10.10
CA GLY A 45 18.17 8.56 -10.02
C GLY A 45 17.18 7.75 -9.16
N MET A 46 17.19 6.42 -9.27
CA MET A 46 16.36 5.57 -8.40
C MET A 46 16.79 5.64 -6.93
N VAL A 47 18.10 5.73 -6.66
CA VAL A 47 18.60 5.93 -5.30
C VAL A 47 18.13 7.27 -4.74
N ALA A 48 18.18 8.34 -5.52
CA ALA A 48 17.64 9.65 -5.12
C ALA A 48 16.12 9.57 -4.83
N HIS A 49 15.37 8.86 -5.67
CA HIS A 49 13.93 8.63 -5.45
C HIS A 49 13.66 7.88 -4.14
N ALA A 50 14.43 6.83 -3.85
CA ALA A 50 14.32 6.09 -2.58
C ALA A 50 14.64 6.98 -1.36
N GLN A 51 15.50 7.99 -1.53
CA GLN A 51 15.81 9.01 -0.52
C GLN A 51 14.81 10.18 -0.49
N GLN A 52 13.72 10.10 -1.26
CA GLN A 52 12.70 11.15 -1.41
C GLN A 52 13.18 12.45 -2.09
N ASP A 53 14.36 12.45 -2.73
CA ASP A 53 14.84 13.55 -3.58
C ASP A 53 14.33 13.34 -5.02
N ASN A 54 13.03 13.57 -5.20
CA ASN A 54 12.32 13.28 -6.44
C ASN A 54 12.71 14.24 -7.58
N GLU A 55 13.11 15.47 -7.25
CA GLU A 55 13.61 16.45 -8.20
C GLU A 55 14.96 16.03 -8.79
N GLN A 56 15.91 15.60 -7.97
CA GLN A 56 17.18 15.07 -8.47
C GLN A 56 16.97 13.75 -9.23
N ALA A 57 16.10 12.88 -8.73
CA ALA A 57 15.79 11.61 -9.38
C ALA A 57 15.36 11.81 -10.83
N ILE A 58 14.43 12.74 -11.08
CA ILE A 58 13.93 12.96 -12.44
C ILE A 58 14.95 13.66 -13.34
N GLU A 59 15.82 14.51 -12.80
CA GLU A 59 16.93 15.10 -13.57
C GLU A 59 17.87 13.99 -14.09
N LEU A 60 18.26 13.07 -13.22
CA LEU A 60 19.17 11.97 -13.55
C LEU A 60 18.53 10.97 -14.52
N ILE A 61 17.28 10.57 -14.27
CA ILE A 61 16.56 9.64 -15.15
C ILE A 61 16.34 10.27 -16.53
N ASN A 62 16.02 11.57 -16.62
CA ASN A 62 15.90 12.25 -17.92
C ASN A 62 17.23 12.28 -18.69
N LYS A 63 18.38 12.42 -18.00
CA LYS A 63 19.69 12.28 -18.65
C LYS A 63 19.90 10.87 -19.21
N ALA A 64 19.50 9.84 -18.47
CA ALA A 64 19.53 8.45 -18.96
C ALA A 64 18.64 8.25 -20.21
N ILE A 65 17.41 8.77 -20.19
CA ILE A 65 16.47 8.73 -21.32
C ILE A 65 17.02 9.46 -22.55
N LEU A 66 17.71 10.60 -22.36
CA LEU A 66 18.34 11.32 -23.47
C LEU A 66 19.46 10.53 -24.15
N LEU A 67 20.14 9.67 -23.40
CA LEU A 67 21.24 8.82 -23.90
C LEU A 67 20.69 7.56 -24.56
N ASP A 68 19.70 6.91 -23.96
CA ASP A 68 19.01 5.76 -24.53
C ASP A 68 17.49 5.84 -24.31
N PRO A 69 16.72 6.33 -25.30
CA PRO A 69 15.28 6.53 -25.17
C PRO A 69 14.46 5.25 -25.38
N LEU A 70 15.10 4.11 -25.71
CA LEU A 70 14.40 2.86 -26.00
C LEU A 70 14.46 1.84 -24.84
N VAL A 71 14.92 2.27 -23.67
CA VAL A 71 14.89 1.46 -22.44
C VAL A 71 13.58 1.69 -21.69
N ALA A 72 12.72 0.67 -21.67
CA ALA A 72 11.40 0.76 -21.02
C ALA A 72 11.51 1.15 -19.54
N ASP A 73 12.46 0.56 -18.81
CA ASP A 73 12.64 0.78 -17.37
C ASP A 73 12.95 2.23 -17.00
N PHE A 74 13.60 2.98 -17.89
CA PHE A 74 13.85 4.40 -17.67
C PHE A 74 12.54 5.19 -17.70
N HIS A 75 11.65 4.87 -18.64
CA HIS A 75 10.33 5.47 -18.74
C HIS A 75 9.39 5.01 -17.61
N ILE A 76 9.45 3.73 -17.20
CA ILE A 76 8.67 3.22 -16.06
C ILE A 76 9.03 4.00 -14.79
N ASN A 77 10.33 4.16 -14.52
CA ASN A 77 10.77 4.81 -13.30
C ASN A 77 10.60 6.33 -13.36
N ALA A 78 10.75 6.96 -14.54
CA ALA A 78 10.33 8.35 -14.72
C ALA A 78 8.85 8.54 -14.41
N ALA A 79 7.97 7.63 -14.87
CA ALA A 79 6.54 7.70 -14.58
C ALA A 79 6.26 7.62 -13.08
N SER A 80 6.92 6.70 -12.38
CA SER A 80 6.83 6.56 -10.91
C SER A 80 7.25 7.84 -10.18
N VAL A 81 8.41 8.42 -10.54
CA VAL A 81 8.90 9.66 -9.94
C VAL A 81 7.98 10.85 -10.24
N TYR A 82 7.45 10.95 -11.46
CA TYR A 82 6.48 11.99 -11.80
C TYR A 82 5.16 11.87 -11.02
N LEU A 83 4.70 10.65 -10.72
CA LEU A 83 3.55 10.45 -9.81
C LEU A 83 3.86 10.98 -8.41
N ALA A 84 5.04 10.67 -7.87
CA ALA A 84 5.47 11.18 -6.56
C ALA A 84 5.55 12.72 -6.51
N LEU A 85 5.89 13.35 -7.65
CA LEU A 85 5.89 14.81 -7.82
C LEU A 85 4.49 15.41 -8.11
N GLY A 86 3.44 14.59 -8.21
CA GLY A 86 2.10 15.03 -8.61
C GLY A 86 1.99 15.52 -10.07
N LYS A 87 2.98 15.24 -10.91
CA LYS A 87 3.03 15.64 -12.32
C LYS A 87 2.35 14.58 -13.21
N THR A 88 1.05 14.41 -13.02
CA THR A 88 0.26 13.29 -13.58
C THR A 88 0.34 13.17 -15.10
N ALA A 89 0.29 14.27 -15.85
CA ALA A 89 0.36 14.24 -17.31
C ALA A 89 1.72 13.71 -17.83
N ALA A 90 2.82 14.08 -17.16
CA ALA A 90 4.15 13.57 -17.49
C ALA A 90 4.24 12.08 -17.15
N ALA A 91 3.75 11.67 -15.97
CA ALA A 91 3.72 10.27 -15.57
C ALA A 91 3.01 9.39 -16.60
N LYS A 92 1.82 9.81 -17.04
CA LYS A 92 1.05 9.12 -18.08
C LYS A 92 1.83 9.00 -19.39
N SER A 93 2.42 10.10 -19.86
CA SER A 93 3.18 10.10 -21.12
C SER A 93 4.39 9.14 -21.07
N HIS A 94 5.11 9.09 -19.95
CA HIS A 94 6.21 8.16 -19.77
C HIS A 94 5.73 6.71 -19.64
N ALA A 95 4.65 6.44 -18.90
CA ALA A 95 4.06 5.10 -18.83
C ALA A 95 3.59 4.59 -20.20
N GLU A 96 2.91 5.43 -21.00
CA GLU A 96 2.52 5.10 -22.38
C GLU A 96 3.73 4.85 -23.28
N THR A 97 4.84 5.57 -23.07
CA THR A 97 6.07 5.36 -23.84
C THR A 97 6.73 4.03 -23.46
N ALA A 98 6.80 3.72 -22.16
CA ALA A 98 7.27 2.42 -21.68
C ALA A 98 6.45 1.27 -22.31
N LEU A 99 5.12 1.41 -22.39
CA LEU A 99 4.24 0.41 -23.00
C LEU A 99 4.39 0.27 -24.52
N LYS A 100 4.83 1.33 -25.22
CA LYS A 100 5.18 1.24 -26.65
C LYS A 100 6.47 0.47 -26.87
N ILE A 101 7.40 0.52 -25.91
CA ILE A 101 8.67 -0.21 -25.95
C ILE A 101 8.48 -1.66 -25.51
N ASN A 102 7.77 -1.88 -24.40
CA ASN A 102 7.45 -3.19 -23.84
C ASN A 102 6.02 -3.19 -23.29
N ASP A 103 5.10 -3.83 -24.01
CA ASP A 103 3.68 -3.91 -23.65
C ASP A 103 3.36 -4.93 -22.54
N GLN A 104 4.35 -5.75 -22.15
CA GLN A 104 4.25 -6.75 -21.08
C GLN A 104 4.84 -6.27 -19.74
N ALA A 105 5.24 -5.00 -19.62
CA ALA A 105 5.71 -4.45 -18.34
C ALA A 105 4.52 -4.17 -17.41
N SER A 106 4.35 -4.98 -16.36
CA SER A 106 3.25 -4.82 -15.38
C SER A 106 3.33 -3.47 -14.67
N GLU A 107 4.54 -3.03 -14.30
CA GLU A 107 4.79 -1.75 -13.62
C GLU A 107 4.41 -0.54 -14.50
N ALA A 108 4.55 -0.65 -15.82
CA ALA A 108 4.14 0.39 -16.75
C ALA A 108 2.61 0.54 -16.80
N HIS A 109 1.88 -0.58 -16.84
CA HIS A 109 0.41 -0.58 -16.73
C HIS A 109 -0.05 -0.07 -15.36
N TYR A 110 0.66 -0.43 -14.29
CA TYR A 110 0.39 0.06 -12.94
C TYR A 110 0.57 1.59 -12.84
N ASN A 111 1.69 2.13 -13.33
CA ASN A 111 1.94 3.58 -13.34
C ASN A 111 0.94 4.33 -14.23
N LEU A 112 0.54 3.75 -15.37
CA LEU A 112 -0.53 4.30 -16.20
C LEU A 112 -1.87 4.33 -15.44
N GLY A 113 -2.20 3.25 -14.72
CA GLY A 113 -3.41 3.18 -13.89
C GLY A 113 -3.44 4.28 -12.83
N ASN A 114 -2.34 4.48 -12.11
CA ASN A 114 -2.22 5.55 -11.12
C ASN A 114 -2.38 6.94 -11.74
N ALA A 115 -1.73 7.19 -12.88
CA ALA A 115 -1.85 8.48 -13.57
C ALA A 115 -3.30 8.73 -14.02
N LEU A 116 -3.96 7.74 -14.62
CA LEU A 116 -5.35 7.84 -15.04
C LEU A 116 -6.31 8.03 -13.86
N PHE A 117 -6.04 7.39 -12.73
CA PHE A 117 -6.86 7.54 -11.53
C PHE A 117 -6.73 8.96 -10.95
N ALA A 118 -5.52 9.50 -10.89
CA ALA A 118 -5.27 10.88 -10.47
C ALA A 118 -5.89 11.93 -11.42
N GLU A 119 -6.07 11.61 -12.71
CA GLU A 119 -6.85 12.41 -13.67
C GLU A 119 -8.37 12.25 -13.51
N GLY A 120 -8.86 11.44 -12.56
CA GLY A 120 -10.28 11.15 -12.36
C GLY A 120 -10.86 10.13 -13.35
N SER A 121 -10.03 9.50 -14.18
CA SER A 121 -10.44 8.51 -15.19
C SER A 121 -10.47 7.09 -14.62
N ALA A 122 -11.26 6.88 -13.57
CA ALA A 122 -11.30 5.63 -12.81
C ALA A 122 -11.58 4.37 -13.67
N THR A 123 -12.47 4.46 -14.66
CA THR A 123 -12.74 3.33 -15.58
C THR A 123 -11.51 2.92 -16.41
N SER A 124 -10.72 3.90 -16.87
CA SER A 124 -9.50 3.61 -17.61
C SER A 124 -8.40 3.12 -16.68
N ALA A 125 -8.32 3.67 -15.46
CA ALA A 125 -7.41 3.21 -14.42
C ALA A 125 -7.65 1.74 -14.06
N ALA A 126 -8.91 1.34 -13.82
CA ALA A 126 -9.28 -0.04 -13.52
C ALA A 126 -8.86 -1.01 -14.65
N LYS A 127 -8.96 -0.60 -15.92
CA LYS A 127 -8.47 -1.40 -17.05
C LYS A 127 -6.94 -1.56 -17.04
N ALA A 128 -6.21 -0.47 -16.78
CA ALA A 128 -4.75 -0.50 -16.71
C ALA A 128 -4.27 -1.35 -15.52
N PHE A 129 -4.85 -1.17 -14.33
CA PHE A 129 -4.54 -2.01 -13.16
C PHE A 129 -4.90 -3.48 -13.38
N LYS A 130 -6.02 -3.77 -14.05
CA LYS A 130 -6.36 -5.15 -14.43
C LYS A 130 -5.28 -5.74 -15.35
N ARG A 131 -4.77 -4.97 -16.31
CA ARG A 131 -3.71 -5.43 -17.19
C ARG A 131 -2.39 -5.66 -16.46
N ALA A 132 -2.02 -4.78 -15.51
CA ALA A 132 -0.89 -4.99 -14.62
C ALA A 132 -1.04 -6.30 -13.83
N LEU A 133 -2.24 -6.55 -13.29
CA LEU A 133 -2.57 -7.77 -12.54
C LEU A 133 -2.55 -9.04 -13.39
N GLU A 134 -2.96 -8.99 -14.66
CA GLU A 134 -2.86 -10.14 -15.58
C GLU A 134 -1.41 -10.54 -15.86
N LEU A 135 -0.49 -9.56 -15.81
CA LEU A 135 0.95 -9.75 -16.04
C LEU A 135 1.69 -10.21 -14.78
N ASP A 136 1.32 -9.68 -13.62
CA ASP A 136 1.83 -10.10 -12.31
C ASP A 136 0.67 -10.37 -11.31
N PRO A 137 0.09 -11.59 -11.35
CA PRO A 137 -1.08 -11.92 -10.54
C PRO A 137 -0.79 -11.97 -9.03
N GLU A 138 0.46 -12.16 -8.63
CA GLU A 138 0.87 -12.27 -7.22
C GLU A 138 1.08 -10.90 -6.56
N ASN A 139 1.13 -9.82 -7.34
CA ASN A 139 1.36 -8.48 -6.84
C ASN A 139 0.18 -7.93 -6.03
N GLN A 140 0.35 -7.84 -4.71
CA GLN A 140 -0.69 -7.33 -3.82
C GLN A 140 -1.03 -5.85 -4.07
N ILE A 141 -0.04 -5.05 -4.50
CA ILE A 141 -0.25 -3.62 -4.81
C ILE A 141 -1.15 -3.48 -6.05
N HIS A 142 -0.97 -4.35 -7.05
CA HIS A 142 -1.83 -4.35 -8.25
C HIS A 142 -3.26 -4.76 -7.91
N TRP A 143 -3.45 -5.79 -7.07
CA TRP A 143 -4.77 -6.15 -6.55
C TRP A 143 -5.45 -4.99 -5.82
N ALA A 144 -4.76 -4.38 -4.85
CA ALA A 144 -5.32 -3.29 -4.05
C ALA A 144 -5.80 -2.12 -4.94
N ASN A 145 -4.97 -1.69 -5.89
CA ASN A 145 -5.32 -0.58 -6.77
C ASN A 145 -6.40 -0.94 -7.81
N TYR A 146 -6.41 -2.19 -8.30
CA TYR A 146 -7.48 -2.65 -9.18
C TYR A 146 -8.84 -2.65 -8.46
N LEU A 147 -8.92 -3.25 -7.27
CA LEU A 147 -10.15 -3.31 -6.48
C LEU A 147 -10.61 -1.91 -6.06
N PHE A 148 -9.68 -1.06 -5.64
CA PHE A 148 -9.98 0.32 -5.31
C PHE A 148 -10.55 1.07 -6.52
N ALA A 149 -9.88 1.00 -7.68
CA ALA A 149 -10.33 1.70 -8.89
C ALA A 149 -11.68 1.19 -9.41
N LEU A 150 -11.99 -0.11 -9.24
CA LEU A 150 -13.28 -0.68 -9.62
C LEU A 150 -14.46 0.01 -8.91
N ASN A 151 -14.32 0.36 -7.63
CA ASN A 151 -15.38 1.03 -6.87
C ASN A 151 -15.76 2.41 -7.45
N PHE A 152 -14.86 3.05 -8.19
CA PHE A 152 -15.07 4.35 -8.82
C PHE A 152 -15.32 4.25 -10.34
N SER A 153 -15.26 3.04 -10.91
CA SER A 153 -15.51 2.85 -12.33
C SER A 153 -17.00 2.88 -12.63
N ALA A 154 -17.44 3.84 -13.44
CA ALA A 154 -18.81 3.88 -13.95
C ALA A 154 -19.18 2.70 -14.86
N ALA A 155 -18.20 1.89 -15.29
CA ALA A 155 -18.42 0.71 -16.11
C ALA A 155 -18.48 -0.59 -15.30
N ALA A 156 -18.13 -0.56 -14.01
CA ALA A 156 -18.15 -1.74 -13.16
C ALA A 156 -19.56 -1.93 -12.56
N SER A 157 -20.12 -3.12 -12.75
CA SER A 157 -21.33 -3.53 -12.04
C SER A 157 -21.01 -3.98 -10.61
N PRO A 158 -21.99 -4.00 -9.69
CA PRO A 158 -21.83 -4.62 -8.38
C PRO A 158 -21.32 -6.07 -8.45
N GLU A 159 -21.75 -6.82 -9.46
CA GLU A 159 -21.31 -8.19 -9.71
C GLU A 159 -19.83 -8.27 -10.09
N ASP A 160 -19.33 -7.32 -10.91
CA ASP A 160 -17.90 -7.24 -11.26
C ASP A 160 -17.05 -6.94 -10.03
N ILE A 161 -17.48 -5.97 -9.21
CA ILE A 161 -16.79 -5.58 -7.97
C ILE A 161 -16.77 -6.77 -7.00
N TYR A 162 -17.90 -7.42 -6.79
CA TYR A 162 -18.01 -8.60 -5.94
C TYR A 162 -17.12 -9.74 -6.44
N GLY A 163 -17.17 -10.04 -7.73
CA GLY A 163 -16.38 -11.11 -8.35
C GLY A 163 -14.88 -10.90 -8.17
N ALA A 164 -14.40 -9.66 -8.39
CA ALA A 164 -12.99 -9.32 -8.21
C ALA A 164 -12.55 -9.42 -6.74
N ASN A 165 -13.35 -8.90 -5.81
CA ASN A 165 -13.07 -8.99 -4.37
C ASN A 165 -13.06 -10.44 -3.88
N LYS A 166 -14.02 -11.25 -4.34
CA LYS A 166 -14.08 -12.68 -4.03
C LYS A 166 -12.83 -13.40 -4.53
N ALA A 167 -12.40 -13.16 -5.76
CA ALA A 167 -11.20 -13.79 -6.33
C ALA A 167 -9.94 -13.45 -5.52
N TRP A 168 -9.80 -12.19 -5.10
CA TRP A 168 -8.71 -11.77 -4.22
C TRP A 168 -8.77 -12.44 -2.84
N GLY A 169 -9.97 -12.47 -2.23
CA GLY A 169 -10.19 -13.12 -0.93
C GLY A 169 -9.91 -14.63 -0.95
N GLU A 170 -10.35 -15.34 -1.99
CA GLU A 170 -10.05 -16.77 -2.18
C GLU A 170 -8.55 -17.05 -2.34
N LYS A 171 -7.81 -16.10 -2.90
CA LYS A 171 -6.35 -16.18 -3.00
C LYS A 171 -5.68 -15.98 -1.66
N LEU A 172 -6.06 -14.94 -0.92
CA LEU A 172 -5.53 -14.68 0.43
C LEU A 172 -5.85 -15.82 1.41
N ALA A 173 -7.04 -16.41 1.31
CA ALA A 173 -7.44 -17.53 2.16
C ALA A 173 -6.50 -18.75 2.05
N LYS A 174 -5.76 -18.89 0.93
CA LYS A 174 -4.77 -19.96 0.74
C LYS A 174 -3.43 -19.68 1.43
N THR A 175 -3.13 -18.42 1.73
CA THR A 175 -1.84 -18.01 2.33
C THR A 175 -1.95 -17.74 3.82
N VAL A 176 -3.15 -17.48 4.33
CA VAL A 176 -3.38 -17.26 5.76
C VAL A 176 -3.41 -18.62 6.49
N PRO A 177 -2.60 -18.79 7.55
CA PRO A 177 -2.62 -20.01 8.34
C PRO A 177 -3.97 -20.18 9.03
N MET A 178 -4.43 -21.43 9.14
CA MET A 178 -5.60 -21.77 9.92
C MET A 178 -5.39 -21.36 11.38
N LEU A 179 -6.24 -20.47 11.88
CA LEU A 179 -6.19 -20.02 13.26
C LEU A 179 -6.77 -21.12 14.17
N PRO A 180 -6.29 -21.24 15.43
CA PRO A 180 -6.85 -22.17 16.39
C PRO A 180 -8.33 -21.90 16.64
N ASP A 181 -9.05 -22.95 16.99
CA ASP A 181 -10.48 -22.88 17.28
C ASP A 181 -10.78 -21.85 18.37
N PHE A 182 -11.89 -21.12 18.19
CA PHE A 182 -12.43 -20.26 19.23
C PHE A 182 -12.92 -21.11 20.40
N THR A 183 -12.43 -20.80 21.59
CA THR A 183 -12.74 -21.53 22.83
C THR A 183 -13.87 -20.89 23.63
N ASN A 184 -14.43 -19.78 23.13
CA ASN A 184 -15.53 -19.07 23.75
C ASN A 184 -16.72 -20.01 23.98
N GLU A 185 -17.32 -19.91 25.17
CA GLU A 185 -18.58 -20.58 25.45
C GLU A 185 -19.71 -19.91 24.65
N LEU A 186 -20.34 -20.67 23.74
CA LEU A 186 -21.50 -20.25 22.97
C LEU A 186 -22.77 -20.41 23.83
N THR A 187 -23.11 -19.37 24.58
CA THR A 187 -24.24 -19.34 25.51
C THR A 187 -25.00 -18.01 25.43
N THR A 188 -26.28 -18.05 25.78
CA THR A 188 -27.16 -16.86 25.89
C THR A 188 -27.29 -16.34 27.30
N GLU A 189 -26.63 -16.97 28.28
CA GLU A 189 -26.76 -16.66 29.72
C GLU A 189 -25.82 -15.54 30.20
N ARG A 190 -24.94 -15.04 29.33
CA ARG A 190 -24.05 -13.91 29.59
C ARG A 190 -24.14 -12.86 28.49
N LEU A 191 -23.63 -11.67 28.77
CA LEU A 191 -23.45 -10.64 27.76
C LEU A 191 -22.50 -11.13 26.65
N LEU A 192 -22.82 -10.76 25.41
CA LEU A 192 -21.94 -10.91 24.26
C LEU A 192 -20.83 -9.87 24.36
N ARG A 193 -19.58 -10.33 24.30
CA ARG A 193 -18.39 -9.47 24.34
C ARG A 193 -18.08 -8.98 22.94
N LEU A 194 -18.33 -7.70 22.69
CA LEU A 194 -18.11 -7.04 21.41
C LEU A 194 -16.87 -6.16 21.50
N ALA A 195 -15.88 -6.42 20.64
CA ALA A 195 -14.72 -5.56 20.48
C ALA A 195 -14.87 -4.68 19.24
N TYR A 196 -14.69 -3.37 19.41
CA TYR A 196 -14.36 -2.48 18.31
C TYR A 196 -12.85 -2.27 18.23
N PHE A 197 -12.26 -2.54 17.07
CA PHE A 197 -10.85 -2.28 16.82
C PHE A 197 -10.64 -1.00 16.02
N LEU A 198 -9.98 -0.03 16.65
CA LEU A 198 -9.82 1.34 16.21
C LEU A 198 -8.34 1.75 16.32
N PRO A 199 -7.47 1.17 15.47
CA PRO A 199 -6.13 1.70 15.33
C PRO A 199 -6.26 3.14 14.83
N GLU A 200 -5.50 4.07 15.40
CA GLU A 200 -5.49 5.47 14.97
C GLU A 200 -6.81 6.24 15.26
N LEU A 201 -7.31 6.09 16.48
CA LEU A 201 -8.57 6.70 16.93
C LEU A 201 -8.64 8.23 16.70
N ASP A 202 -7.50 8.90 16.75
CA ASP A 202 -7.35 10.35 16.65
C ASP A 202 -7.25 10.90 15.22
N SER A 203 -6.83 10.08 14.25
CA SER A 203 -6.63 10.52 12.87
C SER A 203 -7.68 9.96 11.90
N HIS A 204 -8.33 8.84 12.24
CA HIS A 204 -9.27 8.17 11.35
C HIS A 204 -10.68 8.79 11.38
N VAL A 205 -11.32 8.94 10.21
CA VAL A 205 -12.65 9.58 10.11
C VAL A 205 -13.75 8.81 10.86
N THR A 206 -13.62 7.48 10.97
CA THR A 206 -14.58 6.59 11.64
C THR A 206 -14.83 6.99 13.09
N SER A 207 -13.82 7.50 13.82
CA SER A 207 -13.98 7.88 15.22
C SER A 207 -15.03 8.99 15.41
N ARG A 208 -15.25 9.83 14.39
CA ARG A 208 -16.23 10.92 14.40
C ARG A 208 -17.68 10.43 14.42
N PHE A 209 -17.93 9.20 13.97
CA PHE A 209 -19.28 8.63 13.85
C PHE A 209 -19.55 7.52 14.87
N LEU A 210 -18.56 7.18 15.69
CA LEU A 210 -18.63 6.00 16.53
C LEU A 210 -19.46 6.21 17.79
N HIS A 211 -19.47 7.42 18.36
CA HIS A 211 -20.14 7.69 19.63
C HIS A 211 -21.63 7.29 19.65
N PRO A 212 -22.48 7.68 18.66
CA PRO A 212 -23.88 7.26 18.64
C PRO A 212 -24.05 5.73 18.57
N ILE A 213 -23.14 5.03 17.88
CA ILE A 213 -23.19 3.57 17.76
C ILE A 213 -22.89 2.94 19.14
N LEU A 214 -21.82 3.36 19.79
CA LEU A 214 -21.43 2.83 21.11
C LEU A 214 -22.49 3.11 22.16
N ALA A 215 -23.00 4.35 22.20
CA ALA A 215 -23.99 4.78 23.18
C ALA A 215 -25.36 4.09 23.01
N SER A 216 -25.65 3.53 21.83
CA SER A 216 -26.93 2.89 21.52
C SER A 216 -26.92 1.38 21.74
N HIS A 217 -25.79 0.78 22.12
CA HIS A 217 -25.74 -0.65 22.40
C HIS A 217 -26.64 -1.01 23.59
N ASN A 218 -27.41 -2.09 23.44
CA ASN A 218 -28.18 -2.62 24.55
C ASN A 218 -27.23 -3.29 25.56
N LYS A 219 -26.97 -2.61 26.67
CA LYS A 219 -26.09 -3.06 27.77
C LYS A 219 -26.61 -4.29 28.52
N THR A 220 -27.85 -4.75 28.25
CA THR A 220 -28.35 -6.04 28.76
C THR A 220 -28.00 -7.21 27.85
N ILE A 221 -27.45 -6.96 26.66
CA ILE A 221 -27.05 -7.96 25.68
C ILE A 221 -25.55 -7.90 25.41
N PHE A 222 -24.96 -6.70 25.37
CA PHE A 222 -23.57 -6.49 24.99
C PHE A 222 -22.73 -5.91 26.11
N GLU A 223 -21.52 -6.44 26.25
CA GLU A 223 -20.38 -5.84 26.92
C GLU A 223 -19.42 -5.35 25.82
N VAL A 224 -19.17 -4.04 25.77
CA VAL A 224 -18.50 -3.36 24.65
C VAL A 224 -17.10 -2.91 25.06
N SER A 225 -16.09 -3.43 24.36
CA SER A 225 -14.68 -3.09 24.55
C SER A 225 -14.13 -2.33 23.34
N LEU A 226 -13.35 -1.29 23.60
CA LEU A 226 -12.61 -0.55 22.57
C LEU A 226 -11.14 -0.94 22.65
N TYR A 227 -10.63 -1.55 21.59
CA TYR A 227 -9.20 -1.80 21.39
C TYR A 227 -8.70 -0.76 20.40
N GLY A 228 -7.81 0.12 20.81
CA GLY A 228 -7.33 1.16 19.91
C GLY A 228 -6.06 1.82 20.38
N SER A 229 -5.63 2.79 19.59
CA SER A 229 -4.45 3.60 19.89
C SER A 229 -4.67 5.02 19.41
N ARG A 230 -3.87 5.94 19.96
CA ARG A 230 -3.78 7.31 19.47
C ARG A 230 -2.33 7.65 19.15
N ALA A 231 -2.10 8.34 18.04
CA ALA A 231 -0.75 8.71 17.63
C ALA A 231 -0.09 9.68 18.63
N ASP A 232 -0.90 10.50 19.31
CA ASP A 232 -0.46 11.45 20.33
C ASP A 232 -0.25 10.84 21.73
N GLY A 233 -0.58 9.57 21.93
CA GLY A 233 -0.48 8.89 23.24
C GLY A 233 -1.42 9.44 24.32
N ALA A 234 -2.39 10.29 23.95
CA ALA A 234 -3.37 10.81 24.89
C ALA A 234 -4.49 9.80 25.17
N GLU A 235 -5.30 10.08 26.20
CA GLU A 235 -6.53 9.33 26.45
C GLU A 235 -7.54 9.52 25.30
N PRO A 236 -8.39 8.50 25.03
CA PRO A 236 -9.50 8.65 24.10
C PRO A 236 -10.45 9.80 24.46
N PRO A 237 -11.20 10.34 23.46
CA PRO A 237 -12.27 11.28 23.73
C PRO A 237 -13.22 10.77 24.84
N ALA A 238 -13.47 11.60 25.84
CA ALA A 238 -14.23 11.21 27.04
C ALA A 238 -15.63 10.64 26.74
N ASN A 239 -16.26 11.10 25.66
CA ASN A 239 -17.55 10.61 25.19
C ASN A 239 -17.49 9.18 24.63
N LEU A 240 -16.34 8.75 24.11
CA LEU A 240 -16.13 7.36 23.66
C LEU A 240 -15.84 6.45 24.85
N ILE A 241 -15.00 6.90 25.79
CA ILE A 241 -14.73 6.18 27.04
C ILE A 241 -16.03 5.95 27.80
N ALA A 242 -16.87 6.98 27.94
CA ALA A 242 -18.14 6.88 28.66
C ALA A 242 -19.19 5.99 27.96
N ALA A 243 -19.03 5.72 26.65
CA ALA A 243 -19.97 4.91 25.88
C ALA A 243 -19.57 3.42 25.83
N ALA A 244 -18.30 3.12 26.11
CA ALA A 244 -17.77 1.76 26.18
C ALA A 244 -17.69 1.26 27.62
N ASP A 245 -17.66 -0.06 27.78
CA ASP A 245 -17.47 -0.68 29.10
C ASP A 245 -15.97 -0.81 29.42
N HIS A 246 -15.13 -1.00 28.40
CA HIS A 246 -13.67 -1.09 28.54
C HIS A 246 -12.92 -0.31 27.45
N TRP A 247 -11.78 0.28 27.83
CA TRP A 247 -10.77 0.80 26.92
C TRP A 247 -9.47 0.02 27.09
N ILE A 248 -8.93 -0.45 25.98
CA ILE A 248 -7.69 -1.22 25.90
C ILE A 248 -6.76 -0.51 24.92
N ASP A 249 -5.70 0.11 25.45
CA ASP A 249 -4.64 0.66 24.62
C ASP A 249 -3.77 -0.45 24.04
N VAL A 250 -3.65 -0.45 22.72
CA VAL A 250 -2.87 -1.42 21.95
C VAL A 250 -1.80 -0.77 21.07
N GLY A 251 -1.48 0.51 21.29
CA GLY A 251 -0.54 1.26 20.46
C GLY A 251 0.89 0.69 20.43
N ASP A 252 1.28 -0.04 21.48
CA ASP A 252 2.59 -0.68 21.60
C ASP A 252 2.60 -2.16 21.18
N LYS A 253 1.47 -2.69 20.71
CA LYS A 253 1.28 -4.14 20.48
C LYS A 253 1.32 -4.49 19.00
N SER A 254 1.94 -5.63 18.71
CA SER A 254 1.83 -6.28 17.41
C SER A 254 0.43 -6.86 17.19
N ALA A 255 0.05 -7.09 15.94
CA ALA A 255 -1.23 -7.72 15.59
C ALA A 255 -1.42 -9.09 16.28
N ALA A 256 -0.34 -9.86 16.47
CA ALA A 256 -0.38 -11.14 17.16
C ALA A 256 -0.70 -10.99 18.66
N GLU A 257 -0.11 -9.99 19.32
CA GLU A 257 -0.38 -9.68 20.73
C GLU A 257 -1.81 -9.18 20.93
N ILE A 258 -2.31 -8.32 20.04
CA ILE A 258 -3.71 -7.85 20.06
C ILE A 258 -4.67 -9.03 19.91
N ALA A 259 -4.40 -9.92 18.95
CA ALA A 259 -5.22 -11.11 18.72
C ALA A 259 -5.15 -12.11 19.90
N ALA A 260 -4.03 -12.18 20.62
CA ALA A 260 -3.91 -12.99 21.83
C ALA A 260 -4.71 -12.38 22.99
N LEU A 261 -4.66 -11.04 23.13
CA LEU A 261 -5.40 -10.30 24.15
C LEU A 261 -6.91 -10.46 23.96
N MET A 262 -7.43 -10.21 22.75
CA MET A 262 -8.85 -10.41 22.44
C MET A 262 -9.34 -11.85 22.69
N ARG A 263 -8.47 -12.85 22.51
CA ARG A 263 -8.78 -14.25 22.86
C ARG A 263 -8.81 -14.47 24.37
N ALA A 264 -7.87 -13.88 25.11
CA ALA A 264 -7.86 -13.94 26.57
C ALA A 264 -9.12 -13.28 27.17
N ASP A 265 -9.57 -12.18 26.57
CA ASP A 265 -10.79 -11.47 26.95
C ASP A 265 -12.07 -12.20 26.51
N GLN A 266 -11.93 -13.26 25.70
CA GLN A 266 -13.01 -14.05 25.10
C GLN A 266 -14.00 -13.16 24.35
N ILE A 267 -13.48 -12.28 23.50
CA ILE A 267 -14.30 -11.48 22.58
C ILE A 267 -15.10 -12.43 21.67
N ASP A 268 -16.42 -12.27 21.65
CA ASP A 268 -17.33 -13.08 20.84
C ASP A 268 -17.50 -12.50 19.43
N ILE A 269 -17.50 -11.16 19.33
CA ILE A 269 -17.69 -10.44 18.08
C ILE A 269 -16.59 -9.40 17.96
N PHE A 270 -15.84 -9.47 16.85
CA PHE A 270 -14.86 -8.47 16.47
C PHE A 270 -15.42 -7.59 15.36
N ALA A 271 -15.40 -6.28 15.57
CA ALA A 271 -15.80 -5.28 14.59
C ALA A 271 -14.61 -4.35 14.28
N HIS A 272 -14.19 -4.31 13.02
CA HIS A 272 -13.21 -3.36 12.53
C HIS A 272 -13.85 -2.37 11.54
N PRO A 273 -14.36 -1.23 12.01
CA PRO A 273 -15.16 -0.31 11.21
C PRO A 273 -14.32 0.59 10.26
N CYS A 274 -13.04 0.30 10.07
CA CYS A 274 -12.13 1.10 9.23
C CYS A 274 -11.76 0.44 7.89
N THR A 275 -12.12 -0.83 7.68
CA THR A 275 -11.90 -1.51 6.40
C THR A 275 -13.13 -1.38 5.51
N PHE A 276 -13.01 -0.61 4.42
CA PHE A 276 -13.86 -0.68 3.24
C PHE A 276 -13.05 -1.24 2.06
#